data_AF-A0A2E2E1S5-F1
#
_entry.id   AF-A0A2E2E1S5-F1
#
_cell.length_a   1.000
_cell.length_b   1.000
_cell.length_c   1.000
_cell.angle_alpha   90.00
_cell.angle_beta   90.00
_cell.angle_gamma   90.00
#
_symmetry.space_group_name_H-M   'P 1'
#
loop_
_entity.id
_entity.type
_entity.pdbx_description
1 polymer ?
#
loop_
_entity_poly.entity_id
_entity_poly.type
_entity_poly.pdbx_seq_one_letter_code
_entity_poly.pdbx_strand_id
1 'polypeptide(L)'
;MIDTSSQMLLDSARNQAFAAKPRMPMDGTPDAIKKSAIEFEAVFAQQMLEPMFAEVSNDSMFGGGHAEGIYQSMMVQEFGQLIAQQGSLGIADTVAKEMLKIQEAQSKTATNTTGEISQ
;
A
#
# COMPACT_ATOMS: atom_id res chain seq x y z
N MET A 1 -4.27 34.65 9.81
CA MET A 1 -4.92 33.40 10.24
C MET A 1 -4.77 32.43 9.08
N ILE A 2 -4.05 31.33 9.25
CA ILE A 2 -3.93 30.29 8.21
C ILE A 2 -5.22 29.48 8.29
N ASP A 3 -5.97 29.49 7.20
CA ASP A 3 -7.31 28.89 7.12
C ASP A 3 -7.23 27.37 7.29
N THR A 4 -7.97 26.83 8.26
CA THR A 4 -8.03 25.39 8.59
C THR A 4 -8.39 24.52 7.37
N SER A 5 -9.11 25.06 6.39
CA SER A 5 -9.47 24.36 5.15
C SER A 5 -8.25 24.17 4.23
N SER A 6 -7.30 25.12 4.26
CA SER A 6 -6.04 25.00 3.53
C SER A 6 -5.12 23.96 4.16
N GLN A 7 -5.12 23.85 5.49
CA GLN A 7 -4.38 22.78 6.20
C GLN A 7 -4.95 21.39 5.89
N MET A 8 -6.27 21.22 5.82
CA MET A 8 -6.90 19.94 5.48
C MET A 8 -6.63 19.51 4.03
N LEU A 9 -6.54 20.45 3.09
CA LEU A 9 -6.15 20.18 1.71
C LEU A 9 -4.68 19.77 1.58
N LEU A 10 -3.79 20.40 2.35
CA LEU A 10 -2.37 20.04 2.39
C LEU A 10 -2.15 18.67 3.04
N ASP A 11 -2.88 18.35 4.11
CA ASP A 11 -2.78 17.07 4.79
C ASP A 11 -3.35 15.93 3.94
N SER A 12 -4.45 16.17 3.22
CA SER A 12 -5.00 15.20 2.27
C SER A 12 -4.11 15.01 1.03
N ALA A 13 -3.43 16.04 0.54
CA ALA A 13 -2.45 15.91 -0.55
C ALA A 13 -1.20 15.15 -0.10
N ARG A 14 -0.71 15.43 1.11
CA ARG A 14 0.40 14.68 1.72
C ARG A 14 0.04 13.21 1.91
N ASN A 15 -1.19 12.91 2.36
CA ASN A 15 -1.65 11.54 2.53
C ASN A 15 -1.85 10.81 1.19
N GLN A 16 -2.15 11.53 0.09
CA GLN A 16 -2.27 10.94 -1.25
C GLN A 16 -0.93 10.52 -1.86
N ALA A 17 0.17 11.19 -1.53
CA ALA A 17 1.52 10.82 -1.98
C ALA A 17 2.04 9.51 -1.33
N PHE A 18 1.45 9.10 -0.21
CA PHE A 18 1.77 7.85 0.51
C PHE A 18 0.68 6.77 0.42
N ALA A 19 -0.41 7.02 -0.30
CA ALA A 19 -1.59 6.15 -0.29
C ALA A 19 -1.83 5.41 -1.62
N ALA A 20 -0.86 4.62 -2.07
CA ALA A 20 -1.22 3.38 -2.74
C ALA A 20 -1.59 2.35 -1.65
N LYS A 21 -2.65 2.61 -0.87
CA LYS A 21 -3.24 1.56 -0.04
C LYS A 21 -3.68 0.45 -1.00
N PRO A 22 -3.19 -0.78 -0.88
CA PRO A 22 -3.56 -1.87 -1.79
C PRO A 22 -5.07 -1.98 -1.78
N ARG A 23 -5.68 -1.68 -2.92
CA ARG A 23 -7.14 -1.68 -3.09
C ARG A 23 -7.55 -3.10 -3.41
N MET A 24 -8.49 -3.64 -2.64
CA MET A 24 -9.07 -4.94 -2.95
C MET A 24 -9.74 -4.84 -4.32
N PRO A 25 -9.36 -5.66 -5.30
CA PRO A 25 -9.90 -5.57 -6.65
C PRO A 25 -11.38 -5.98 -6.65
N MET A 26 -12.23 -5.11 -7.21
CA MET A 26 -13.68 -5.29 -7.27
C MET A 26 -14.10 -6.28 -8.37
N ASP A 27 -13.28 -6.44 -9.39
CA ASP A 27 -13.48 -7.35 -10.53
C ASP A 27 -13.02 -8.78 -10.25
N GLY A 28 -12.33 -9.00 -9.12
CA GLY A 28 -11.96 -10.32 -8.61
C GLY A 28 -11.14 -11.21 -9.53
N THR A 29 -10.58 -10.63 -10.60
CA THR A 29 -9.79 -11.39 -11.56
C THR A 29 -8.49 -11.86 -10.90
N PRO A 30 -7.99 -13.07 -11.23
CA PRO A 30 -6.75 -13.59 -10.65
C PRO A 30 -5.57 -12.63 -10.80
N ASP A 31 -5.48 -11.95 -11.95
CA ASP A 31 -4.42 -10.99 -12.24
C ASP A 31 -4.54 -9.72 -11.38
N ALA A 32 -5.76 -9.20 -11.17
CA ALA A 32 -5.97 -8.04 -10.31
C ALA A 32 -5.66 -8.35 -8.84
N ILE A 33 -5.99 -9.56 -8.37
CA ILE A 33 -5.65 -10.02 -7.02
C ILE A 33 -4.15 -10.14 -6.85
N LYS A 34 -3.48 -10.78 -7.81
CA LYS A 34 -2.02 -10.92 -7.80
C LYS A 34 -1.34 -9.55 -7.77
N LYS A 35 -1.79 -8.62 -8.61
CA LYS A 35 -1.26 -7.25 -8.64
C LYS A 35 -1.43 -6.54 -7.30
N SER A 36 -2.64 -6.56 -6.73
CA SER A 36 -2.92 -5.92 -5.44
C SER A 36 -2.12 -6.54 -4.29
N ALA A 37 -1.87 -7.85 -4.34
CA ALA A 37 -1.04 -8.54 -3.37
C ALA A 37 0.46 -8.18 -3.50
N ILE A 38 0.98 -8.01 -4.71
CA ILE A 38 2.35 -7.51 -4.96
C ILE A 38 2.48 -6.06 -4.47
N GLU A 39 1.49 -5.20 -4.71
CA GLU A 39 1.45 -3.82 -4.20
C GLU A 39 1.46 -3.80 -2.67
N PHE A 40 0.75 -4.73 -2.01
CA PHE A 40 0.81 -4.89 -0.57
C PHE A 40 2.21 -5.26 -0.08
N GLU A 41 2.86 -6.24 -0.72
CA GLU A 41 4.24 -6.62 -0.38
C GLU A 41 5.22 -5.47 -0.57
N ALA A 42 5.02 -4.62 -1.58
CA ALA A 42 5.86 -3.45 -1.83
C ALA A 42 5.77 -2.43 -0.69
N VAL A 43 4.55 -2.10 -0.25
CA VAL A 43 4.35 -1.18 0.89
C VAL A 43 4.94 -1.77 2.16
N PHE A 44 4.75 -3.07 2.39
CA PHE A 44 5.35 -3.74 3.55
C PHE A 44 6.89 -3.66 3.51
N ALA A 45 7.51 -3.96 2.37
CA ALA A 45 8.95 -3.87 2.19
C ALA A 45 9.47 -2.44 2.43
N GLN A 46 8.76 -1.41 1.96
CA GLN A 46 9.09 -0.01 2.23
C GLN A 46 9.14 0.28 3.73
N GLN A 47 8.10 -0.12 4.48
CA GLN A 47 8.04 0.08 5.94
C GLN A 47 9.18 -0.61 6.69
N MET A 48 9.62 -1.77 6.20
CA MET A 48 10.75 -2.50 6.81
C MET A 48 12.11 -1.88 6.47
N LEU A 49 12.21 -1.16 5.34
CA LEU A 49 13.42 -0.47 4.94
C LEU A 49 13.57 0.92 5.60
N GLU A 50 12.47 1.56 6.00
CA GLU A 50 12.48 2.89 6.63
C GLU A 50 13.54 3.05 7.75
N PRO A 51 13.67 2.13 8.72
CA PRO A 51 14.63 2.27 9.82
C PRO A 51 16.09 2.32 9.35
N MET A 52 16.45 1.60 8.28
CA MET A 52 17.82 1.59 7.74
C MET A 52 18.25 2.96 7.23
N PHE A 53 17.28 3.74 6.74
CA PHE A 53 17.50 5.06 6.15
C PHE A 53 17.32 6.17 7.18
N ALA A 54 16.49 5.95 8.20
CA ALA A 54 16.31 6.87 9.32
C ALA A 54 17.61 7.02 10.15
N GLU A 55 18.41 5.98 10.31
CA GLU A 55 19.66 6.03 11.10
C GLU A 55 20.77 6.81 10.39
N VAL A 56 20.89 6.70 9.06
CA VAL A 56 21.86 7.43 8.24
C VAL A 56 21.65 8.96 8.30
N SER A 57 20.41 9.41 8.47
CA SER A 57 20.07 10.84 8.53
C SER A 57 20.35 11.51 9.88
N ASN A 58 20.69 10.75 10.92
CA ASN A 58 20.88 11.28 12.28
C ASN A 58 22.34 11.68 12.61
N ASP A 59 23.31 11.37 11.75
CA ASP A 59 24.74 11.60 12.04
C ASP A 59 25.28 12.94 11.50
N SER A 60 24.47 14.00 11.43
CA SER A 60 24.98 15.20 10.79
C SER A 60 24.54 16.54 11.35
N MET A 61 25.50 17.18 12.03
CA MET A 61 25.65 18.63 12.02
C MET A 61 25.90 19.21 10.60
N PHE A 62 26.01 18.39 9.54
CA PHE A 62 26.34 18.75 8.16
C PHE A 62 25.75 17.79 7.09
N GLY A 63 24.42 17.61 6.97
CA GLY A 63 23.86 16.74 5.93
C GLY A 63 22.40 16.34 6.16
N GLY A 64 21.59 16.20 5.11
CA GLY A 64 20.18 15.81 5.24
C GLY A 64 19.15 16.91 4.98
N GLY A 65 19.38 17.82 4.02
CA GLY A 65 18.37 18.83 3.66
C GLY A 65 17.04 18.21 3.18
N HIS A 66 15.95 18.99 3.14
CA HIS A 66 14.62 18.52 2.68
C HIS A 66 14.66 17.78 1.33
N ALA A 67 15.56 18.18 0.42
CA ALA A 67 15.78 17.53 -0.87
C ALA A 67 16.34 16.10 -0.75
N GLU A 68 17.20 15.84 0.24
CA GLU A 68 17.79 14.52 0.48
C GLU A 68 16.72 13.56 1.03
N GLY A 69 15.86 14.01 1.94
CA GLY A 69 14.74 13.23 2.45
C GLY A 69 13.74 12.83 1.36
N ILE A 70 13.49 13.71 0.38
CA ILE A 70 12.66 13.37 -0.78
C ILE A 70 13.33 12.28 -1.63
N TYR A 71 14.62 12.46 -1.97
CA TYR A 71 15.36 11.49 -2.78
C TYR A 71 15.44 10.12 -2.10
N GLN A 72 15.69 10.10 -0.80
CA GLN A 72 15.71 8.89 0.01
C GLN A 72 14.34 8.20 0.03
N SER A 73 13.26 8.97 0.18
CA SER A 73 11.89 8.42 0.12
C SER A 73 11.61 7.75 -1.22
N MET A 74 11.99 8.38 -2.34
CA MET A 74 11.85 7.79 -3.68
C MET A 74 12.70 6.53 -3.82
N MET A 75 13.92 6.52 -3.28
CA MET A 75 14.80 5.35 -3.30
C MET A 75 14.21 4.16 -2.53
N VAL A 76 13.69 4.41 -1.33
CA VAL A 76 13.00 3.39 -0.52
C VAL A 76 11.79 2.85 -1.27
N GLN A 77 11.04 3.72 -1.95
CA GLN A 77 9.89 3.32 -2.75
C GLN A 77 10.28 2.35 -3.86
N GLU A 78 11.31 2.68 -4.66
CA GLU A 78 11.81 1.83 -5.74
C GLU A 78 12.35 0.49 -5.22
N PHE A 79 13.12 0.49 -4.13
CA PHE A 79 13.61 -0.75 -3.55
C PHE A 79 12.48 -1.65 -3.08
N GLY A 80 11.46 -1.11 -2.42
CA GLY A 80 10.30 -1.89 -2.02
C GLY A 80 9.55 -2.50 -3.21
N GLN A 81 9.42 -1.77 -4.32
CA GLN A 81 8.82 -2.30 -5.55
C GLN A 81 9.65 -3.43 -6.15
N LEU A 82 10.98 -3.27 -6.23
CA LEU A 82 11.88 -4.31 -6.75
C LEU A 82 11.80 -5.59 -5.92
N ILE A 83 11.83 -5.45 -4.59
CA ILE A 83 11.71 -6.58 -3.65
C ILE A 83 10.40 -7.33 -3.86
N ALA A 84 9.28 -6.62 -3.94
CA ALA A 84 7.97 -7.21 -4.13
C ALA A 84 7.78 -7.86 -5.50
N GLN A 85 8.30 -7.25 -6.57
CA GLN A 85 8.28 -7.82 -7.91
C GLN A 85 9.08 -9.13 -7.99
N GLN A 86 10.18 -9.21 -7.25
CA GLN A 86 10.98 -10.44 -7.17
C GLN A 86 10.28 -11.54 -6.35
N GLY A 87 9.32 -11.18 -5.49
CA GLY A 87 8.56 -12.11 -4.66
C GLY A 87 9.38 -12.75 -3.55
N SER A 88 10.43 -12.06 -3.09
CA SER A 88 11.40 -12.61 -2.15
C SER A 88 10.84 -12.86 -0.74
N LEU A 89 9.75 -12.17 -0.34
CA LEU A 89 9.17 -12.32 1.00
C LEU A 89 8.02 -13.34 1.03
N GLY A 90 7.41 -13.67 -0.12
CA GLY A 90 6.27 -14.60 -0.21
C GLY A 90 4.97 -14.08 0.45
N ILE A 91 4.92 -12.80 0.79
CA ILE A 91 3.76 -12.17 1.44
C ILE A 91 2.64 -12.02 0.42
N ALA A 92 2.96 -11.63 -0.82
CA ALA A 92 2.02 -11.47 -1.92
C ALA A 92 1.22 -12.77 -2.17
N ASP A 93 1.85 -13.94 -2.12
CA ASP A 93 1.14 -15.20 -2.32
C ASP A 93 0.12 -15.48 -1.21
N THR A 94 0.47 -15.16 0.03
CA THR A 94 -0.41 -15.35 1.19
C THR A 94 -1.57 -14.36 1.15
N VAL A 95 -1.30 -13.10 0.81
CA VAL A 95 -2.30 -12.05 0.68
C VAL A 95 -3.25 -12.35 -0.48
N ALA A 96 -2.74 -12.80 -1.63
CA ALA A 96 -3.57 -13.18 -2.77
C ALA A 96 -4.55 -14.30 -2.42
N LYS A 97 -4.08 -15.33 -1.70
CA LYS A 97 -4.94 -16.43 -1.21
C LYS A 97 -6.03 -15.92 -0.28
N GLU A 98 -5.72 -14.98 0.60
CA GLU A 98 -6.71 -14.42 1.52
C GLU A 98 -7.72 -13.52 0.82
N MET A 99 -7.27 -12.70 -0.14
CA MET A 99 -8.15 -11.89 -0.98
C MET A 99 -9.16 -12.76 -1.76
N LEU A 100 -8.72 -13.90 -2.31
CA LEU A 100 -9.61 -14.86 -2.97
C LEU A 100 -10.69 -15.39 -2.01
N LYS A 101 -10.31 -15.82 -0.81
CA LYS A 101 -11.28 -16.30 0.19
C LYS A 101 -12.32 -15.25 0.56
N ILE A 102 -11.88 -14.00 0.76
CA ILE A 102 -12.77 -12.88 1.10
C ILE A 102 -13.75 -12.63 -0.05
N GLN A 103 -13.29 -12.65 -1.30
CA GLN A 103 -14.16 -12.49 -2.46
C GLN A 103 -15.16 -13.63 -2.58
N GLU A 104 -14.74 -14.89 -2.43
CA GLU A 104 -15.66 -16.04 -2.46
C GLU A 104 -16.74 -15.94 -1.38
N ALA A 105 -16.39 -15.48 -0.18
CA ALA A 105 -17.35 -15.24 0.90
C ALA A 105 -18.35 -14.11 0.57
N GLN A 106 -17.89 -13.03 -0.07
CA GLN A 106 -18.74 -11.92 -0.50
C GLN A 106 -19.68 -12.35 -1.63
N SER A 107 -19.21 -13.10 -2.62
CA SER A 107 -20.04 -13.63 -3.71
C SER A 107 -21.14 -14.56 -3.18
N LYS A 108 -20.83 -15.44 -2.23
CA LYS A 108 -21.83 -16.34 -1.59
C LYS A 108 -22.91 -15.59 -0.82
N THR A 109 -22.58 -14.43 -0.23
CA THR A 109 -23.53 -13.62 0.52
C THR A 109 -24.48 -12.88 -0.42
N ALA A 110 -23.99 -12.38 -1.56
CA ALA A 110 -24.82 -11.72 -2.57
C ALA A 110 -25.85 -12.67 -3.21
N THR A 111 -25.53 -13.95 -3.38
CA THR A 111 -26.44 -14.94 -3.97
C THR A 111 -27.56 -15.39 -3.02
N ASN A 112 -27.34 -15.36 -1.70
CA ASN A 112 -28.36 -15.79 -0.72
C ASN A 112 -29.48 -14.77 -0.51
N THR A 113 -29.20 -13.46 -0.64
CA THR A 113 -30.22 -12.42 -0.44
C THR A 113 -31.25 -12.37 -1.59
N THR A 114 -30.89 -12.78 -2.79
CA THR A 114 -31.83 -12.80 -3.94
C THR A 114 -32.79 -14.01 -3.91
N GLY A 115 -32.49 -15.05 -3.11
CA GLY A 115 -33.34 -16.24 -2.98
C GLY A 115 -34.49 -16.11 -1.98
N GLU A 116 -34.44 -15.17 -1.04
CA GLU A 116 -35.45 -15.05 0.05
C GLU A 116 -36.61 -14.08 -0.25
N ILE A 117 -36.62 -13.36 -1.37
CA ILE A 117 -37.67 -12.36 -1.69
C ILE A 117 -38.76 -12.92 -2.64
N SER A 118 -38.85 -14.24 -2.80
CA SER A 118 -39.83 -14.87 -3.70
C SER A 118 -40.65 -16.00 -3.08
N GLN A 119 -40.97 -15.89 -1.79
CA GLN A 119 -42.11 -16.60 -1.19
C GLN A 119 -43.00 -15.64 -0.41
#